data_AF-A0A7R9WVA8-F1
#
_entry.id   AF-A0A7R9WVA8-F1
#
_cell.length_a   1.000
_cell.length_b   1.000
_cell.length_c   1.000
_cell.angle_alpha   90.00
_cell.angle_beta   90.00
_cell.angle_gamma   90.00
#
_symmetry.space_group_name_H-M   'P 1'
#
loop_
_entity.id
_entity.type
_entity.pdbx_description
1 polymer ?
#
loop_
_entity_poly.entity_id
_entity_poly.type
_entity_poly.pdbx_seq_one_letter_code
_entity_poly.pdbx_strand_id
1 'polypeptide(L)'
;LSMTIADFGWNGICCSYGDGYYRIIVDGMVQKYGGDFGRTETTQIGDCNLNACASDESMVRVQLLTDYRGSETTWELKSRDNILLQDGPFPNFIFQLYTKEICVSKSACLSMTIADTGRNGICCTNGKGSYKIFIDGVEQKSGGEFESSETTQIGDCDSNGCASDESMVRVQLLTDYRGSETTWELKSRDNILLQDGPFPNFIFQLYTKEI
;
A
#
# COMPACT_ATOMS: atom_id res chain seq x y z
N LEU A 1 8.49 12.57 17.70
CA LEU A 1 7.17 12.99 18.22
C LEU A 1 6.48 11.76 18.82
N SER A 2 5.48 11.91 19.67
CA SER A 2 4.67 10.76 20.12
C SER A 2 3.21 11.17 20.27
N MET A 3 2.30 10.27 19.91
CA MET A 3 0.87 10.39 20.24
C MET A 3 0.55 9.38 21.34
N THR A 4 -0.14 9.83 22.39
CA THR A 4 -0.78 8.95 23.36
C THR A 4 -2.29 9.11 23.24
N ILE A 5 -3.01 8.00 23.09
CA ILE A 5 -4.47 7.93 23.19
C ILE A 5 -4.84 7.29 24.53
N ALA A 6 -5.96 7.73 25.11
CA ALA A 6 -6.48 7.22 26.37
C ALA A 6 -7.99 6.99 26.30
N ASP A 7 -8.44 5.90 26.89
CA ASP A 7 -9.85 5.56 27.09
C ASP A 7 -10.09 5.30 28.59
N PHE A 8 -11.07 5.99 29.16
CA PHE A 8 -11.36 5.92 30.60
C PHE A 8 -12.29 4.75 30.96
N GLY A 9 -12.93 4.11 29.98
CA GLY A 9 -13.65 2.84 30.13
C GLY A 9 -12.72 1.62 30.19
N TRP A 10 -11.46 1.79 29.79
CA TRP A 10 -10.39 0.79 29.75
C TRP A 10 -10.67 -0.37 28.79
N ASN A 11 -11.62 -0.17 27.88
CA ASN A 11 -12.04 -1.14 26.89
C ASN A 11 -11.70 -0.68 25.46
N GLY A 12 -10.88 0.37 25.35
CA GLY A 12 -10.53 0.99 24.08
C GLY A 12 -11.71 1.68 23.43
N ILE A 13 -11.50 2.07 22.18
CA ILE A 13 -12.54 2.69 21.35
C ILE A 13 -13.18 1.68 20.37
N CYS A 14 -12.61 0.47 20.28
CA CYS A 14 -13.23 -0.74 19.73
C CYS A 14 -12.84 -1.96 20.58
N CYS A 15 -13.50 -3.13 20.50
CA CYS A 15 -14.58 -3.56 19.60
C CYS A 15 -15.88 -3.92 20.36
N SER A 16 -15.91 -3.76 21.68
CA SER A 16 -17.04 -4.26 22.50
C SER A 16 -18.28 -3.37 22.45
N TYR A 17 -18.14 -2.08 22.18
CA TYR A 17 -19.24 -1.09 22.21
C TYR A 17 -19.29 -0.22 20.94
N GLY A 18 -18.65 -0.66 19.87
CA GLY A 18 -18.60 0.04 18.59
C GLY A 18 -17.27 -0.16 17.87
N ASP A 19 -17.20 0.41 16.66
CA ASP A 19 -16.10 0.26 15.73
C ASP A 19 -15.22 1.53 15.67
N GLY A 20 -15.06 2.19 16.82
CA GLY A 20 -14.26 3.40 16.91
C GLY A 20 -12.79 3.12 16.63
N TYR A 21 -12.11 4.05 15.99
CA TYR A 21 -10.68 3.90 15.67
C TYR A 21 -9.98 5.25 15.64
N TYR A 22 -8.66 5.21 15.76
CA TYR A 22 -7.78 6.34 15.51
C TYR A 22 -6.78 5.99 14.40
N ARG A 23 -6.34 7.02 13.68
CA ARG A 23 -5.27 6.91 12.69
C ARG A 23 -4.30 8.07 12.84
N ILE A 24 -3.02 7.76 12.76
CA ILE A 24 -1.94 8.74 12.71
C ILE A 24 -1.50 8.82 11.26
N ILE A 25 -1.56 10.00 10.66
CA ILE A 25 -1.16 10.24 9.27
C ILE A 25 -0.03 11.25 9.26
N VAL A 26 1.11 10.89 8.64
CA VAL A 26 2.26 11.77 8.41
C VAL A 26 2.52 11.79 6.92
N ASP A 27 2.57 12.97 6.31
CA ASP A 27 2.77 13.17 4.87
C ASP A 27 1.83 12.33 3.99
N GLY A 28 0.55 12.24 4.39
CA GLY A 28 -0.47 11.44 3.69
C GLY A 28 -0.38 9.92 3.92
N MET A 29 0.65 9.44 4.63
CA MET A 29 0.85 8.04 4.97
C MET A 29 0.32 7.71 6.36
N VAL A 30 -0.49 6.65 6.48
CA VAL A 30 -0.95 6.17 7.79
C VAL A 30 0.23 5.51 8.51
N GLN A 31 0.74 6.13 9.57
CA GLN A 31 1.83 5.61 10.41
C GLN A 31 1.33 4.60 11.45
N LYS A 32 0.07 4.76 11.86
CA LYS A 32 -0.59 3.87 12.83
C LYS A 32 -2.09 3.92 12.63
N TYR A 33 -2.72 2.78 12.83
CA TYR A 33 -4.16 2.64 13.00
C TYR A 33 -4.39 1.76 14.23
N GLY A 34 -5.40 2.07 15.02
CA GLY A 34 -5.77 1.24 16.17
C GLY A 34 -7.08 1.67 16.80
N GLY A 35 -7.48 0.92 17.82
CA GLY A 35 -8.70 1.19 18.58
C GLY A 35 -8.90 0.22 19.74
N ASP A 36 -8.35 -1.00 19.62
CA ASP A 36 -8.33 -2.02 20.67
C ASP A 36 -7.10 -1.82 21.56
N PHE A 37 -7.29 -1.03 22.61
CA PHE A 37 -6.31 -0.83 23.67
C PHE A 37 -7.05 -0.75 24.99
N GLY A 38 -6.39 -1.01 26.12
CA GLY A 38 -7.04 -0.87 27.43
C GLY A 38 -7.26 0.59 27.81
N ARG A 39 -6.45 1.07 28.76
CA ARG A 39 -6.53 2.47 29.21
C ARG A 39 -5.80 3.44 28.30
N THR A 40 -4.65 3.07 27.77
CA THR A 40 -3.82 3.95 26.95
C THR A 40 -3.00 3.17 25.93
N GLU A 41 -2.73 3.79 24.80
CA GLU A 41 -1.72 3.35 23.83
C GLU A 41 -0.84 4.55 23.46
N THR A 42 0.47 4.36 23.35
CA THR A 42 1.41 5.41 22.91
C THR A 42 2.16 4.93 21.69
N THR A 43 2.15 5.76 20.65
CA THR A 43 2.87 5.52 19.39
C THR A 43 3.90 6.62 19.18
N GLN A 44 5.15 6.23 18.93
CA GLN A 44 6.19 7.16 18.48
C GLN A 44 5.98 7.49 17.00
N ILE A 45 6.11 8.77 16.65
CA ILE A 45 5.90 9.34 15.33
C ILE A 45 7.17 10.07 14.91
N GLY A 46 7.68 9.77 13.72
CA GLY A 46 8.90 10.41 13.24
C GLY A 46 10.15 9.86 13.92
N ASP A 47 10.24 8.54 14.05
CA ASP A 47 11.57 7.95 14.15
C ASP A 47 12.24 8.13 12.78
N CYS A 48 13.09 9.16 12.68
CA CYS A 48 13.93 9.39 11.52
C CYS A 48 15.02 8.32 11.38
N ASN A 49 15.06 7.36 12.29
CA ASN A 49 15.89 6.17 12.23
C ASN A 49 15.06 4.97 11.74
N LEU A 50 14.41 5.15 10.58
CA LEU A 50 14.19 4.02 9.69
C LEU A 50 15.57 3.42 9.46
N ASN A 51 15.73 2.10 9.62
CA ASN A 51 16.93 1.40 9.18
C ASN A 51 17.21 1.87 7.74
N ALA A 52 18.14 2.81 7.60
CA ALA A 52 18.47 3.36 6.32
C ALA A 52 19.03 2.17 5.54
N CYS A 53 18.31 1.80 4.48
CA CYS A 53 18.80 0.77 3.58
C CYS A 53 20.19 1.17 3.09
N ALA A 54 21.00 0.18 2.74
CA ALA A 54 22.32 0.48 2.18
C ALA A 54 22.19 1.41 0.96
N SER A 55 23.27 2.09 0.57
CA SER A 55 23.22 3.08 -0.52
C SER A 55 22.71 2.51 -1.86
N ASP A 56 22.85 1.20 -2.06
CA ASP A 56 22.43 0.41 -3.21
C ASP A 56 21.08 -0.32 -3.00
N GLU A 57 20.43 -0.10 -1.86
CA GLU A 57 19.14 -0.66 -1.52
C GLU A 57 18.06 0.42 -1.42
N SER A 58 16.81 0.00 -1.62
CA SER A 58 15.61 0.79 -1.42
C SER A 58 14.72 0.14 -0.36
N MET A 59 14.03 0.96 0.43
CA MET A 59 13.09 0.49 1.44
C MET A 59 11.74 0.21 0.79
N VAL A 60 11.33 -1.05 0.80
CA VAL A 60 9.97 -1.46 0.44
C VAL A 60 9.12 -1.47 1.70
N ARG A 61 7.97 -0.80 1.65
CA ARG A 61 6.96 -0.83 2.71
C ARG A 61 5.64 -1.35 2.15
N VAL A 62 5.10 -2.40 2.76
CA VAL A 62 3.74 -2.90 2.49
C VAL A 62 2.85 -2.51 3.67
N GLN A 63 1.76 -1.81 3.38
CA GLN A 63 0.71 -1.47 4.34
C GLN A 63 -0.58 -2.16 3.93
N LEU A 64 -1.24 -2.83 4.86
CA LEU A 64 -2.52 -3.49 4.65
C LEU A 64 -3.47 -3.14 5.77
N LEU A 65 -4.59 -2.52 5.42
CA LEU A 65 -5.74 -2.29 6.28
C LEU A 65 -6.75 -3.41 6.03
N THR A 66 -7.05 -4.22 7.04
CA THR A 66 -8.04 -5.29 6.89
C THR A 66 -9.46 -4.74 6.69
N ASP A 67 -10.35 -5.58 6.17
CA ASP A 67 -11.78 -5.33 6.14
C ASP A 67 -12.45 -5.99 7.37
N TYR A 68 -13.71 -6.42 7.28
CA TYR A 68 -14.37 -7.16 8.36
C TYR A 68 -13.95 -8.64 8.45
N ARG A 69 -13.13 -9.14 7.51
CA ARG A 69 -12.77 -10.56 7.33
C ARG A 69 -11.26 -10.76 7.15
N GLY A 70 -10.45 -10.10 7.99
CA GLY A 70 -8.97 -10.21 7.92
C GLY A 70 -8.40 -11.63 7.87
N SER A 71 -9.10 -12.65 8.41
CA SER A 71 -8.66 -14.05 8.33
C SER A 71 -8.74 -14.67 6.94
N GLU A 72 -9.40 -14.01 6.00
CA GLU A 72 -9.50 -14.47 4.61
C GLU A 72 -8.30 -13.98 3.78
N THR A 73 -7.57 -12.96 4.25
CA THR A 73 -6.53 -12.26 3.49
C THR A 73 -5.12 -12.72 3.83
N THR A 74 -4.32 -12.99 2.80
CA THR A 74 -2.86 -13.19 2.89
C THR A 74 -2.13 -12.38 1.83
N TRP A 75 -0.83 -12.15 2.02
CA TRP A 75 0.00 -11.60 0.96
C TRP A 75 1.45 -12.08 1.04
N GLU A 76 2.13 -12.04 -0.10
CA GLU A 76 3.56 -12.31 -0.24
C GLU A 76 4.23 -11.31 -1.19
N LEU A 77 5.46 -10.93 -0.85
CA LEU A 77 6.37 -10.15 -1.67
C LEU A 77 7.55 -11.03 -2.05
N LYS A 78 7.77 -11.22 -3.34
CA LYS A 78 8.84 -12.06 -3.90
C LYS A 78 9.81 -11.26 -4.74
N SER A 79 11.06 -11.70 -4.78
CA SER A 79 12.03 -11.36 -5.82
C SER A 79 12.37 -12.63 -6.58
N ARG A 80 11.93 -12.73 -7.84
CA ARG A 80 11.90 -13.99 -8.60
C ARG A 80 11.11 -15.06 -7.80
N ASP A 81 11.69 -16.22 -7.56
CA ASP A 81 11.04 -17.31 -6.80
C ASP A 81 11.24 -17.21 -5.27
N ASN A 82 12.02 -16.24 -4.78
CA ASN A 82 12.35 -16.10 -3.37
C ASN A 82 11.33 -15.21 -2.65
N ILE A 83 10.68 -15.75 -1.60
CA ILE A 83 9.82 -14.97 -0.69
C ILE A 83 10.70 -14.08 0.17
N LEU A 84 10.49 -12.77 0.07
CA LEU A 84 11.18 -11.76 0.86
C LEU A 84 10.38 -11.38 2.12
N LEU A 85 9.08 -11.13 1.93
CA LEU A 85 8.11 -10.89 3.00
C LEU A 85 6.83 -11.66 2.70
N GLN A 86 6.11 -12.01 3.76
CA GLN A 86 4.74 -12.51 3.67
C GLN A 86 4.00 -12.19 4.96
N ASP A 87 2.68 -12.15 4.91
CA ASP A 87 1.86 -12.00 6.10
C ASP A 87 0.44 -12.56 5.92
N GLY A 88 -0.28 -12.60 7.02
CA GLY A 88 -1.58 -13.24 7.12
C GLY A 88 -1.49 -14.77 7.18
N PRO A 89 -2.62 -15.47 7.34
CA PRO A 89 -3.97 -14.92 7.55
C PRO A 89 -4.06 -14.06 8.80
N PHE A 90 -4.80 -12.94 8.73
CA PHE A 90 -4.87 -12.02 9.86
C PHE A 90 -5.98 -12.43 10.85
N PRO A 91 -5.88 -12.06 12.13
CA PRO A 91 -7.04 -12.13 13.01
C PRO A 91 -8.22 -11.31 12.45
N ASN A 92 -9.45 -11.71 12.77
CA ASN A 92 -10.68 -10.97 12.39
C ASN A 92 -10.90 -9.70 13.23
N PHE A 93 -9.85 -8.90 13.37
CA PHE A 93 -9.94 -7.53 13.82
C PHE A 93 -10.31 -6.67 12.62
N ILE A 94 -11.34 -5.85 12.81
CA ILE A 94 -11.84 -4.97 11.76
C ILE A 94 -10.87 -3.80 11.56
N PHE A 95 -10.60 -3.47 10.30
CA PHE A 95 -9.80 -2.29 9.94
C PHE A 95 -8.42 -2.21 10.59
N GLN A 96 -7.80 -3.32 10.96
CA GLN A 96 -6.47 -3.28 11.56
C GLN A 96 -5.41 -3.01 10.48
N LEU A 97 -4.53 -2.02 10.73
CA LEU A 97 -3.38 -1.76 9.86
C LEU A 97 -2.21 -2.66 10.26
N TYR A 98 -1.71 -3.40 9.27
CA TYR A 98 -0.45 -4.13 9.31
C TYR A 98 0.55 -3.39 8.42
N THR A 99 1.79 -3.26 8.89
CA THR A 99 2.89 -2.65 8.12
C THR A 99 4.11 -3.54 8.22
N LYS A 100 4.69 -3.90 7.09
CA LYS A 100 5.99 -4.58 7.01
C LYS A 100 6.92 -3.80 6.10
N GLU A 101 8.20 -3.79 6.47
CA GLU A 101 9.26 -3.10 5.75
C GLU A 101 10.44 -4.04 5.51
N ILE A 102 11.10 -3.87 4.38
CA ILE A 102 12.34 -4.59 4.04
C ILE A 102 13.20 -3.73 3.11
N CYS A 103 14.52 -3.82 3.27
CA CYS A 103 15.47 -3.28 2.29
C CYS A 103 15.72 -4.31 1.19
N VAL A 104 15.67 -3.87 -0.06
CA VAL A 104 15.93 -4.70 -1.25
C VAL A 104 16.88 -3.96 -2.18
N SER A 105 17.59 -4.69 -3.05
CA SER A 105 18.38 -4.05 -4.11
C SER A 105 17.54 -3.06 -4.92
N LYS A 106 18.10 -1.88 -5.24
CA LYS A 106 17.48 -0.89 -6.14
C LYS A 106 17.13 -1.45 -7.52
N SER A 107 17.85 -2.47 -7.96
CA SER A 107 17.64 -3.16 -9.24
C SER A 107 16.72 -4.38 -9.11
N ALA A 108 15.98 -4.53 -8.00
CA ALA A 108 15.12 -5.68 -7.80
C ALA A 108 13.78 -5.49 -8.54
N CYS A 109 13.44 -6.46 -9.39
CA CYS A 109 12.06 -6.69 -9.80
C CYS A 109 11.34 -7.52 -8.74
N LEU A 110 10.27 -6.97 -8.18
CA LEU A 110 9.49 -7.61 -7.15
C LEU A 110 8.10 -7.97 -7.66
N SER A 111 7.56 -9.07 -7.17
CA SER A 111 6.18 -9.49 -7.38
C SER A 111 5.45 -9.49 -6.05
N MET A 112 4.45 -8.62 -5.91
CA MET A 112 3.53 -8.63 -4.78
C MET A 112 2.26 -9.39 -5.17
N THR A 113 1.89 -10.38 -4.37
CA THR A 113 0.61 -11.09 -4.52
C THR A 113 -0.18 -10.93 -3.24
N ILE A 114 -1.42 -10.48 -3.36
CA ILE A 114 -2.43 -10.50 -2.30
C ILE A 114 -3.51 -11.52 -2.67
N ALA A 115 -4.00 -12.29 -1.71
CA ALA A 115 -5.02 -13.31 -1.90
C ALA A 115 -6.11 -13.18 -0.84
N ASP A 116 -7.34 -13.48 -1.25
CA ASP A 116 -8.53 -13.49 -0.41
C ASP A 116 -9.32 -14.78 -0.63
N THR A 117 -9.46 -15.57 0.44
CA THR A 117 -10.18 -16.86 0.38
C THR A 117 -11.70 -16.70 0.35
N GLY A 118 -12.23 -15.55 0.77
CA GLY A 118 -13.64 -15.17 0.63
C GLY A 118 -14.06 -14.81 -0.81
N ARG A 119 -13.07 -14.57 -1.68
CA ARG A 119 -13.20 -14.20 -3.10
C ARG A 119 -13.94 -12.88 -3.33
N ASN A 120 -13.88 -11.98 -2.36
CA ASN A 120 -14.54 -10.68 -2.44
C ASN A 120 -13.55 -9.51 -2.28
N GLY A 121 -12.24 -9.82 -2.25
CA GLY A 121 -11.19 -8.85 -2.02
C GLY A 121 -11.15 -8.40 -0.57
N ILE A 122 -10.63 -7.21 -0.32
CA ILE A 122 -10.69 -6.56 1.00
C ILE A 122 -11.52 -5.28 0.96
N CYS A 123 -12.26 -5.06 -0.13
CA CYS A 123 -13.13 -3.90 -0.33
C CYS A 123 -14.27 -4.29 -1.29
N CYS A 124 -15.48 -3.74 -1.20
CA CYS A 124 -15.91 -2.59 -0.40
C CYS A 124 -17.26 -2.79 0.32
N THR A 125 -17.92 -3.90 0.06
CA THR A 125 -19.21 -4.26 0.65
C THR A 125 -19.05 -4.82 2.06
N ASN A 126 -17.96 -5.56 2.30
CA ASN A 126 -17.64 -6.19 3.58
C ASN A 126 -16.55 -5.44 4.37
N GLY A 127 -16.53 -4.13 4.23
CA GLY A 127 -15.54 -3.26 4.85
C GLY A 127 -14.70 -2.55 3.79
N LYS A 128 -14.08 -1.45 4.20
CA LYS A 128 -13.16 -0.63 3.39
C LYS A 128 -11.70 -0.95 3.72
N GLY A 129 -11.34 -2.23 3.65
CA GLY A 129 -9.94 -2.62 3.68
C GLY A 129 -9.22 -2.11 2.43
N SER A 130 -7.90 -2.04 2.50
CA SER A 130 -7.05 -1.59 1.40
C SER A 130 -5.62 -2.02 1.61
N TYR A 131 -4.83 -2.05 0.55
CA TYR A 131 -3.37 -2.19 0.66
C TYR A 131 -2.66 -1.09 -0.12
N LYS A 132 -1.45 -0.79 0.31
CA LYS A 132 -0.52 0.15 -0.34
C LYS A 132 0.89 -0.41 -0.28
N ILE A 133 1.64 -0.21 -1.35
CA ILE A 133 3.05 -0.59 -1.43
C ILE A 133 3.86 0.64 -1.78
N PHE A 134 4.98 0.85 -1.10
CA PHE A 134 5.88 1.97 -1.31
C PHE A 134 7.31 1.48 -1.56
N ILE A 135 8.05 2.21 -2.39
CA ILE A 135 9.51 2.10 -2.54
C ILE A 135 10.09 3.48 -2.24
N ASP A 136 10.98 3.57 -1.25
CA ASP A 136 11.58 4.83 -0.78
C ASP A 136 10.54 5.93 -0.49
N GLY A 137 9.39 5.53 0.04
CA GLY A 137 8.27 6.42 0.37
C GLY A 137 7.37 6.80 -0.81
N VAL A 138 7.72 6.42 -2.04
CA VAL A 138 6.87 6.63 -3.23
C VAL A 138 5.90 5.45 -3.38
N GLU A 139 4.59 5.73 -3.38
CA GLU A 139 3.54 4.71 -3.55
C GLU A 139 3.70 4.06 -4.93
N GLN A 140 3.86 2.75 -5.02
CA GLN A 140 3.98 2.01 -6.27
C GLN A 140 2.63 1.48 -6.74
N LYS A 141 1.82 1.01 -5.78
CA LYS A 141 0.53 0.39 -6.01
C LYS A 141 -0.36 0.59 -4.79
N SER A 142 -1.65 0.75 -5.05
CA SER A 142 -2.71 0.61 -4.06
C SER A 142 -3.92 -0.08 -4.67
N GLY A 143 -4.72 -0.68 -3.80
CA GLY A 143 -5.90 -1.44 -4.19
C GLY A 143 -6.67 -2.00 -2.99
N GLY A 144 -7.63 -2.86 -3.30
CA GLY A 144 -8.49 -3.53 -2.33
C GLY A 144 -9.66 -4.27 -2.98
N GLU A 145 -10.06 -3.85 -4.18
CA GLU A 145 -11.04 -4.54 -5.03
C GLU A 145 -10.34 -5.57 -5.93
N PHE A 146 -10.38 -6.83 -5.52
CA PHE A 146 -9.96 -7.98 -6.33
C PHE A 146 -10.87 -9.16 -5.98
N GLU A 147 -10.91 -10.21 -6.79
CA GLU A 147 -11.72 -11.39 -6.45
C GLU A 147 -10.96 -12.28 -5.44
N SER A 148 -10.25 -13.28 -5.92
CA SER A 148 -9.51 -14.24 -5.10
C SER A 148 -8.04 -13.89 -4.94
N SER A 149 -7.47 -13.12 -5.87
CA SER A 149 -6.10 -12.65 -5.81
C SER A 149 -5.83 -11.49 -6.77
N GLU A 150 -4.78 -10.75 -6.48
CA GLU A 150 -4.17 -9.77 -7.37
C GLU A 150 -2.65 -9.88 -7.27
N THR A 151 -1.97 -9.84 -8.42
CA THR A 151 -0.50 -9.80 -8.49
C THR A 151 -0.06 -8.55 -9.23
N THR A 152 0.89 -7.81 -8.66
CA THR A 152 1.48 -6.61 -9.25
C THR A 152 3.01 -6.69 -9.21
N GLN A 153 3.65 -6.33 -10.32
CA GLN A 153 5.09 -6.13 -10.38
C GLN A 153 5.45 -4.70 -9.96
N ILE A 154 6.48 -4.56 -9.13
CA ILE A 154 7.01 -3.26 -8.66
C ILE A 154 8.53 -3.29 -8.65
N GLY A 155 9.16 -2.12 -8.76
CA GLY A 155 10.61 -2.00 -8.86
C GLY A 155 11.10 -2.11 -10.29
N ASP A 156 12.35 -2.56 -10.47
CA ASP A 156 13.04 -2.61 -11.76
C ASP A 156 12.71 -3.89 -12.53
N CYS A 157 11.51 -3.95 -13.10
CA CYS A 157 10.97 -5.15 -13.76
C CYS A 157 11.15 -5.20 -15.28
N ASP A 158 11.50 -4.09 -15.90
CA ASP A 158 11.78 -4.03 -17.33
C ASP A 158 13.27 -4.31 -17.56
N SER A 159 13.58 -5.43 -18.23
CA SER A 159 14.95 -5.88 -18.50
C SER A 159 15.77 -4.96 -19.43
N ASN A 160 15.17 -3.86 -19.89
CA ASN A 160 15.82 -2.81 -20.65
C ASN A 160 16.03 -1.62 -19.73
N GLY A 161 16.88 -1.78 -18.71
CA GLY A 161 17.25 -0.67 -17.84
C GLY A 161 17.68 0.54 -18.67
N CYS A 162 17.31 1.73 -18.21
CA CYS A 162 17.73 2.98 -18.81
C CYS A 162 19.25 2.99 -19.04
N ALA A 163 19.70 3.49 -20.19
CA ALA A 163 21.13 3.77 -20.36
C ALA A 163 21.63 4.68 -19.23
N SER A 164 22.95 4.72 -18.98
CA SER A 164 23.51 5.50 -17.87
C SER A 164 23.22 7.01 -17.94
N ASP A 165 22.79 7.51 -19.09
CA ASP A 165 22.38 8.88 -19.37
C ASP A 165 20.85 9.05 -19.54
N GLU A 166 20.08 7.99 -19.33
CA GLU A 166 18.62 7.99 -19.36
C GLU A 166 18.06 7.91 -17.93
N SER A 167 16.83 8.39 -17.76
CA SER A 167 16.12 8.36 -16.47
C SER A 167 14.74 7.76 -16.69
N MET A 168 14.38 6.81 -15.85
CA MET A 168 13.03 6.26 -15.82
C MET A 168 12.05 7.36 -15.43
N VAL A 169 11.00 7.55 -16.23
CA VAL A 169 9.92 8.48 -15.93
C VAL A 169 8.67 7.68 -15.58
N ARG A 170 8.27 7.74 -14.30
CA ARG A 170 7.02 7.16 -13.80
C ARG A 170 5.94 8.23 -13.68
N VAL A 171 4.81 8.03 -14.35
CA VAL A 171 3.59 8.82 -14.20
C VAL A 171 2.59 8.02 -13.37
N GLN A 172 2.12 8.61 -12.28
CA GLN A 172 1.12 8.01 -11.40
C GLN A 172 -0.12 8.89 -11.32
N LEU A 173 -1.28 8.29 -11.57
CA LEU A 173 -2.56 8.95 -11.55
C LEU A 173 -3.51 8.20 -10.62
N LEU A 174 -4.01 8.89 -9.60
CA LEU A 174 -5.09 8.40 -8.75
C LEU A 174 -6.38 9.10 -9.20
N THR A 175 -7.29 8.37 -9.86
CA THR A 175 -8.56 8.95 -10.31
C THR A 175 -9.59 8.96 -9.19
N ASP A 176 -10.60 9.83 -9.33
CA ASP A 176 -11.82 9.71 -8.55
C ASP A 176 -12.76 8.64 -9.17
N TYR A 177 -14.01 8.58 -8.70
CA TYR A 177 -15.02 7.63 -9.17
C TYR A 177 -15.47 7.86 -10.63
N ARG A 178 -14.94 8.88 -11.32
CA ARG A 178 -15.22 9.25 -12.71
C ARG A 178 -13.97 9.17 -13.59
N GLY A 179 -13.12 8.15 -13.37
CA GLY A 179 -11.90 7.93 -14.16
C GLY A 179 -12.09 7.99 -15.69
N SER A 180 -13.28 7.66 -16.20
CA SER A 180 -13.59 7.67 -17.64
C SER A 180 -13.57 9.06 -18.28
N GLU A 181 -13.59 10.12 -17.47
CA GLU A 181 -13.48 11.51 -17.92
C GLU A 181 -12.01 12.00 -17.96
N THR A 182 -11.03 11.14 -17.64
CA THR A 182 -9.61 11.55 -17.48
C THR A 182 -8.70 10.85 -18.50
N THR A 183 -7.85 11.63 -19.18
CA THR A 183 -6.75 11.15 -20.03
C THR A 183 -5.48 11.97 -19.73
N TRP A 184 -4.30 11.46 -20.09
CA TRP A 184 -3.05 12.23 -20.04
C TRP A 184 -2.08 11.85 -21.15
N GLU A 185 -1.19 12.77 -21.49
CA GLU A 185 -0.06 12.57 -22.40
C GLU A 185 1.22 13.20 -21.82
N LEU A 186 2.34 12.51 -21.98
CA LEU A 186 3.70 12.99 -21.71
C LEU A 186 4.39 13.17 -23.06
N LYS A 187 4.90 14.38 -23.33
CA LYS A 187 5.53 14.73 -24.61
C LYS A 187 6.96 15.22 -24.40
N SER A 188 7.82 14.93 -25.39
CA SER A 188 9.07 15.65 -25.61
C SER A 188 8.95 16.43 -26.91
N ARG A 189 8.90 17.76 -26.81
CA ARG A 189 8.50 18.66 -27.90
C ARG A 189 7.15 18.21 -28.48
N ASP A 190 7.10 17.88 -29.77
CA ASP A 190 5.86 17.47 -30.45
C ASP A 190 5.63 15.95 -30.44
N ASN A 191 6.56 15.16 -29.87
CA ASN A 191 6.47 13.70 -29.83
C ASN A 191 5.82 13.23 -28.53
N ILE A 192 4.75 12.44 -28.62
CA ILE A 192 4.14 11.74 -27.48
C ILE A 192 5.09 10.60 -27.07
N LEU A 193 5.58 10.66 -25.84
CA LEU A 193 6.40 9.64 -25.21
C LEU A 193 5.52 8.59 -24.53
N LEU A 194 4.56 9.03 -23.73
CA LEU A 194 3.55 8.19 -23.10
C LEU A 194 2.19 8.87 -23.18
N GLN A 195 1.13 8.09 -23.13
CA GLN A 195 -0.23 8.58 -22.97
C GLN A 195 -1.09 7.48 -22.38
N ASP A 196 -2.15 7.83 -21.67
CA ASP A 196 -3.08 6.83 -21.14
C ASP A 196 -4.48 7.41 -20.88
N GLY A 197 -5.41 6.51 -20.56
CA GLY A 197 -6.82 6.79 -20.43
C GLY A 197 -7.58 6.72 -21.75
N PRO A 198 -8.93 6.85 -21.73
CA PRO A 198 -9.76 7.08 -20.54
C PRO A 198 -9.74 5.90 -19.56
N PHE A 199 -9.82 6.17 -18.26
CA PHE A 199 -9.72 5.14 -17.22
C PHE A 199 -11.09 4.57 -16.83
N PRO A 200 -11.19 3.35 -16.29
CA PRO A 200 -12.44 2.86 -15.73
C PRO A 200 -12.94 3.70 -14.54
N ASN A 201 -14.25 3.64 -14.27
CA ASN A 201 -14.86 4.30 -13.10
C ASN A 201 -14.71 3.44 -11.84
N PHE A 202 -13.48 3.37 -11.31
CA PHE A 202 -13.17 2.73 -10.03
C PHE A 202 -12.80 3.78 -8.97
N ILE A 203 -13.00 3.43 -7.70
CA ILE A 203 -12.71 4.34 -6.59
C ILE A 203 -11.22 4.25 -6.26
N PHE A 204 -10.52 5.39 -6.31
CA PHE A 204 -9.14 5.56 -5.82
C PHE A 204 -8.16 4.47 -6.31
N GLN A 205 -8.27 4.09 -7.59
CA GLN A 205 -7.30 3.21 -8.23
C GLN A 205 -6.08 4.02 -8.67
N LEU A 206 -4.89 3.59 -8.24
CA LEU A 206 -3.63 4.13 -8.75
C LEU A 206 -3.29 3.48 -10.09
N TYR A 207 -3.15 4.30 -11.13
CA TYR A 207 -2.63 3.91 -12.45
C TYR A 207 -1.19 4.38 -12.57
N THR A 208 -0.29 3.46 -12.93
CA THR A 208 1.14 3.73 -13.08
C THR A 208 1.56 3.40 -14.51
N LYS A 209 2.30 4.30 -15.16
CA LYS A 209 2.91 4.07 -16.48
C LYS A 209 4.34 4.61 -16.50
N GLU A 210 5.24 3.87 -17.15
CA GLU A 210 6.68 4.10 -17.14
C GLU A 210 7.26 4.10 -18.56
N ILE A 211 8.33 4.87 -18.77
CA ILE A 211 9.21 4.89 -19.95
C ILE A 211 10.65 5.13 -19.52
#